data_AF-A0A5A9ZS08-F1
#
_entry.id   AF-A0A5A9ZS08-F1
#
_cell.length_a   1.000
_cell.length_b   1.000
_cell.length_c   1.000
_cell.angle_alpha   90.00
_cell.angle_beta   90.00
_cell.angle_gamma   90.00
#
_symmetry.space_group_name_H-M   'P 1'
#
loop_
_entity.id
_entity.type
_entity.pdbx_description
1 polymer ?
#
loop_
_entity_poly.entity_id
_entity_poly.type
_entity_poly.pdbx_seq_one_letter_code
_entity_poly.pdbx_strand_id
1 'polypeptide(L)'
;MAPMLALEAYSRARVSRQDSHLIRLRASAVNGCRYCTAMHRRDARKDGWSETRIAVVENWPAHVEEVSPAERAVLSFADAVTHIDGEKSVPDELWDEVVRHRGENGAGQLVMEIVTINAWNRIAIATRKDPATLRGLIPSDLEPVKRR
;
A
#
# COMPACT_ATOMS: atom_id res chain seq x y z
N MET A 1 -21.21 -2.10 -0.80
CA MET A 1 -20.07 -1.37 -1.42
C MET A 1 -20.05 0.11 -1.05
N ALA A 2 -21.19 0.81 -0.95
CA ALA A 2 -21.23 2.25 -0.61
C ALA A 2 -20.41 2.66 0.64
N PRO A 3 -20.41 1.89 1.77
CA PRO A 3 -19.57 2.23 2.92
C PRO A 3 -18.06 2.19 2.61
N MET A 4 -17.62 1.22 1.82
CA MET A 4 -16.20 1.12 1.41
C MET A 4 -15.80 2.26 0.49
N LEU A 5 -16.70 2.69 -0.40
CA LEU A 5 -16.45 3.84 -1.28
C LEU A 5 -16.35 5.14 -0.48
N ALA A 6 -17.16 5.30 0.57
CA ALA A 6 -17.07 6.46 1.46
C ALA A 6 -15.75 6.49 2.23
N LEU A 7 -15.30 5.34 2.74
CA LEU A 7 -14.01 5.22 3.41
C LEU A 7 -12.85 5.52 2.45
N GLU A 8 -12.90 5.01 1.23
CA GLU A 8 -11.90 5.31 0.20
C GLU A 8 -11.88 6.80 -0.14
N ALA A 9 -13.04 7.44 -0.31
CA ALA A 9 -13.13 8.87 -0.59
C ALA A 9 -12.56 9.71 0.57
N TYR A 10 -12.85 9.33 1.82
CA TYR A 10 -12.29 9.99 3.00
C TYR A 10 -10.77 9.96 2.99
N SER A 11 -10.19 8.79 2.71
CA SER A 11 -8.76 8.56 2.76
C SER A 11 -8.01 9.25 1.62
N ARG A 12 -8.53 9.15 0.39
CA ARG A 12 -7.97 9.82 -0.81
C ARG A 12 -7.92 11.34 -0.69
N ALA A 13 -8.83 11.94 0.08
CA ALA A 13 -8.86 13.39 0.27
C ALA A 13 -7.80 13.90 1.27
N ARG A 14 -7.15 13.01 2.01
CA ARG A 14 -6.29 13.35 3.16
C ARG A 14 -4.87 12.81 3.04
N VAL A 15 -4.70 11.65 2.42
CA VAL A 15 -3.38 11.05 2.21
C VAL A 15 -2.78 11.52 0.90
N SER A 16 -1.49 11.87 0.92
CA SER A 16 -0.77 12.26 -0.29
C SER A 16 -0.82 11.15 -1.34
N ARG A 17 -0.75 11.53 -2.61
CA ARG A 17 -0.77 10.56 -3.70
C ARG A 17 0.40 9.57 -3.62
N GLN A 18 1.57 10.05 -3.22
CA GLN A 18 2.77 9.23 -3.05
C GLN A 18 2.60 8.22 -1.92
N ASP A 19 2.14 8.65 -0.74
CA ASP A 19 1.91 7.74 0.39
C ASP A 19 0.79 6.73 0.09
N SER A 20 -0.25 7.15 -0.64
CA SER A 20 -1.31 6.25 -1.10
C SER A 20 -0.76 5.13 -1.97
N HIS A 21 0.17 5.42 -2.90
CA HIS A 21 0.81 4.40 -3.73
C HIS A 21 1.69 3.45 -2.90
N LEU A 22 2.49 3.99 -1.98
CA LEU A 22 3.31 3.18 -1.07
C LEU A 22 2.45 2.19 -0.28
N ILE A 23 1.41 2.70 0.38
CA ILE A 23 0.51 1.90 1.24
C ILE A 23 -0.27 0.88 0.42
N ARG A 24 -0.96 1.33 -0.63
CA ARG A 24 -1.90 0.46 -1.37
C ARG A 24 -1.18 -0.68 -2.06
N LEU A 25 -0.02 -0.38 -2.65
CA LEU A 25 0.80 -1.38 -3.32
C LEU A 25 1.38 -2.37 -2.31
N ARG A 26 2.01 -1.88 -1.24
CA ARG A 26 2.67 -2.73 -0.24
C ARG A 26 1.67 -3.60 0.51
N ALA A 27 0.59 -3.04 1.05
CA ALA A 27 -0.42 -3.80 1.79
C ALA A 27 -1.05 -4.89 0.91
N SER A 28 -1.33 -4.58 -0.35
CA SER A 28 -1.86 -5.56 -1.30
C SER A 28 -0.88 -6.69 -1.61
N ALA A 29 0.41 -6.37 -1.73
CA ALA A 29 1.48 -7.35 -1.93
C ALA A 29 1.62 -8.27 -0.70
N VAL A 30 1.65 -7.70 0.52
CA VAL A 30 1.71 -8.46 1.78
C VAL A 30 0.51 -9.40 1.92
N ASN A 31 -0.69 -8.93 1.61
CA ASN A 31 -1.91 -9.74 1.68
C ASN A 31 -2.07 -10.74 0.52
N GLY A 32 -1.21 -10.70 -0.50
CA GLY A 32 -1.32 -11.55 -1.69
C GLY A 32 -2.56 -11.24 -2.55
N CYS A 33 -3.15 -10.05 -2.48
CA CYS A 33 -4.32 -9.68 -3.30
C CYS A 33 -3.89 -9.41 -4.76
N ARG A 34 -3.80 -10.44 -5.61
CA ARG A 34 -3.41 -10.31 -7.04
C ARG A 34 -4.18 -9.22 -7.79
N TYR A 35 -5.49 -9.11 -7.57
CA TYR A 35 -6.33 -8.09 -8.20
C TYR A 35 -5.94 -6.68 -7.78
N CYS A 36 -5.76 -6.46 -6.48
CA CYS A 36 -5.43 -5.16 -5.90
C CYS A 36 -4.01 -4.75 -6.28
N THR A 37 -3.05 -5.67 -6.21
CA THR A 37 -1.67 -5.42 -6.61
C THR A 37 -1.60 -5.01 -8.08
N ALA A 38 -2.24 -5.75 -9.00
CA ALA A 38 -2.25 -5.37 -10.42
C ALA A 38 -2.89 -4.00 -10.67
N MET A 39 -3.99 -3.68 -9.96
CA MET A 39 -4.61 -2.36 -10.03
C MET A 39 -3.65 -1.26 -9.58
N HIS A 40 -2.95 -1.45 -8.47
CA HIS A 40 -2.09 -0.42 -7.89
C HIS A 40 -0.74 -0.27 -8.60
N ARG A 41 -0.21 -1.33 -9.23
CA ARG A 41 0.91 -1.21 -10.20
C ARG A 41 0.53 -0.30 -11.36
N ARG A 42 -0.62 -0.58 -11.99
CA ARG A 42 -1.15 0.23 -13.10
C ARG A 42 -1.31 1.69 -12.70
N ASP A 43 -1.89 1.93 -11.52
CA ASP A 43 -2.17 3.29 -11.06
C ASP A 43 -0.87 4.04 -10.70
N ALA A 44 0.09 3.40 -10.05
CA ALA A 44 1.41 3.98 -9.79
C ALA A 44 2.16 4.31 -11.10
N ARG A 45 2.12 3.41 -12.08
CA ARG A 45 2.72 3.62 -13.41
C ARG A 45 2.08 4.78 -14.17
N LYS A 46 0.74 4.90 -14.13
CA LYS A 46 0.04 6.07 -14.69
C LYS A 46 0.50 7.38 -14.06
N ASP A 47 1.04 7.31 -12.86
CA ASP A 47 1.52 8.44 -12.08
C ASP A 47 3.04 8.62 -12.17
N GLY A 48 3.67 7.94 -13.14
CA GLY A 48 5.07 8.11 -13.50
C GLY A 48 6.04 7.22 -12.74
N TRP A 49 5.58 6.27 -11.91
CA TRP A 49 6.48 5.31 -11.29
C TRP A 49 7.05 4.35 -12.33
N SER A 50 8.35 4.13 -12.27
CA SER A 50 9.02 3.10 -13.06
C SER A 50 8.72 1.70 -12.51
N GLU A 51 8.85 0.68 -13.35
CA GLU A 51 8.74 -0.72 -12.94
C GLU A 51 9.74 -1.05 -11.81
N THR A 52 10.94 -0.48 -11.86
CA THR A 52 11.94 -0.61 -10.79
C THR A 52 11.43 -0.06 -9.47
N ARG A 53 10.80 1.13 -9.47
CA ARG A 53 10.26 1.72 -8.25
C ARG A 53 9.13 0.89 -7.67
N ILE A 54 8.24 0.40 -8.53
CA ILE A 54 7.14 -0.49 -8.14
C ILE A 54 7.69 -1.77 -7.48
N ALA A 55 8.68 -2.42 -8.11
CA ALA A 55 9.32 -3.62 -7.57
C ALA A 55 10.02 -3.38 -6.22
N VAL A 56 10.70 -2.23 -6.08
CA VAL A 56 11.33 -1.80 -4.82
C VAL A 56 10.29 -1.66 -3.72
N VAL A 57 9.15 -1.00 -3.98
CA VAL A 57 8.11 -0.78 -2.97
C VAL A 57 7.42 -2.08 -2.56
N GLU A 58 7.14 -2.97 -3.52
CA GLU A 58 6.56 -4.28 -3.22
C GLU A 58 7.44 -5.14 -2.32
N ASN A 59 8.76 -5.07 -2.49
CA ASN A 59 9.75 -5.87 -1.77
C ASN A 59 10.68 -5.00 -0.92
N TRP A 60 10.18 -3.89 -0.37
CA TRP A 60 11.02 -2.86 0.26
C TRP A 60 11.98 -3.35 1.36
N PRO A 61 11.70 -4.41 2.15
CA PRO A 61 12.66 -4.89 3.15
C PRO A 61 13.97 -5.42 2.52
N ALA A 62 13.95 -5.81 1.24
CA ALA A 62 15.15 -6.19 0.48
C ALA A 62 15.84 -4.98 -0.18
N HIS A 63 15.19 -3.82 -0.20
CA HIS A 63 15.60 -2.62 -0.93
C HIS A 63 15.63 -1.38 -0.01
N VAL A 64 16.01 -1.58 1.25
CA VAL A 64 15.96 -0.57 2.33
C VAL A 64 16.75 0.69 1.97
N GLU A 65 17.87 0.56 1.26
CA GLU A 65 18.70 1.68 0.80
C GLU A 65 18.13 2.43 -0.43
N GLU A 66 17.13 1.85 -1.11
CA GLU A 66 16.47 2.45 -2.28
C GLU A 66 15.16 3.20 -1.90
N VAL A 67 14.83 3.27 -0.60
CA VAL A 67 13.71 4.05 -0.06
C VAL A 67 14.20 5.10 0.92
N SER A 68 13.66 6.31 0.84
CA SER A 68 14.02 7.37 1.78
C SER A 68 13.54 7.03 3.21
N PRO A 69 14.13 7.62 4.26
CA PRO A 69 13.67 7.39 5.64
C PRO A 69 12.17 7.67 5.85
N ALA A 70 11.66 8.74 5.22
CA ALA A 70 10.25 9.10 5.29
C ALA A 70 9.33 8.06 4.62
N GLU A 71 9.75 7.47 3.50
CA GLU A 71 8.99 6.42 2.82
C GLU A 71 9.11 5.09 3.56
N ARG A 72 10.29 4.81 4.13
CA ARG A 72 10.52 3.63 4.98
C ARG A 72 9.58 3.63 6.19
N ALA A 73 9.40 4.78 6.83
CA ALA A 73 8.43 4.93 7.93
C ALA A 73 7.01 4.51 7.50
N VAL A 74 6.55 5.00 6.33
CA VAL A 74 5.23 4.68 5.78
C VAL A 74 5.12 3.20 5.41
N LEU A 75 6.16 2.62 4.82
CA LEU A 75 6.18 1.21 4.39
C LEU A 75 6.23 0.24 5.59
N SER A 76 7.07 0.53 6.57
CA SER A 76 7.09 -0.21 7.85
C SER A 76 5.74 -0.14 8.54
N PHE A 77 5.10 1.03 8.54
CA PHE A 77 3.78 1.21 9.13
C PHE A 77 2.69 0.46 8.37
N ALA A 78 2.75 0.46 7.03
CA ALA A 78 1.85 -0.33 6.20
C ALA A 78 1.98 -1.84 6.50
N ASP A 79 3.20 -2.35 6.69
CA ASP A 79 3.45 -3.76 7.05
C ASP A 79 2.89 -4.09 8.43
N ALA A 80 3.26 -3.29 9.42
CA ALA A 80 2.83 -3.40 10.81
C ALA A 80 1.30 -3.43 10.98
N VAL A 81 0.59 -2.49 10.36
CA VAL A 81 -0.87 -2.41 10.48
C VAL A 81 -1.58 -3.46 9.61
N THR A 82 -0.93 -3.94 8.55
CA THR A 82 -1.47 -5.03 7.70
C THR A 82 -1.34 -6.39 8.36
N HIS A 83 -0.16 -6.69 8.92
CA HIS A 83 0.13 -7.94 9.61
C HIS A 83 -0.02 -7.77 11.12
N ILE A 84 -1.23 -8.04 11.62
CA ILE A 84 -1.58 -7.82 13.02
C ILE A 84 -0.93 -8.89 13.91
N ASP A 85 -0.05 -8.45 14.81
CA ASP A 85 0.55 -9.22 15.92
C ASP A 85 0.19 -8.60 17.29
N GLY A 86 -1.09 -8.25 17.45
CA GLY A 86 -1.62 -7.65 18.68
C GLY A 86 -0.91 -6.33 19.05
N GLU A 87 -0.58 -6.18 20.33
CA GLU A 87 0.12 -4.99 20.87
C GLU A 87 1.51 -4.78 20.26
N LYS A 88 2.12 -5.81 19.66
CA LYS A 88 3.44 -5.72 19.03
C LYS A 88 3.40 -5.21 17.60
N SER A 89 2.21 -5.06 17.01
CA SER A 89 2.07 -4.68 15.60
C SER A 89 2.75 -3.35 15.31
N VAL A 90 2.49 -2.33 16.14
CA VAL A 90 3.06 -0.98 16.00
C VAL A 90 3.71 -0.59 17.33
N PRO A 91 5.03 -0.80 17.48
CA PRO A 91 5.78 -0.28 18.62
C PRO A 91 5.78 1.27 18.64
N ASP A 92 5.96 1.84 19.83
CA ASP A 92 6.01 3.30 20.02
C ASP A 92 7.07 3.95 19.13
N GLU A 93 8.23 3.32 18.94
CA GLU A 93 9.30 3.84 18.09
C GLU A 93 8.88 3.96 16.62
N LEU A 94 8.05 3.02 16.13
CA LEU A 94 7.52 3.08 14.77
C LEU A 94 6.45 4.17 14.66
N TRP A 95 5.58 4.30 15.67
CA TRP A 95 4.58 5.36 15.69
C TRP A 95 5.26 6.75 15.69
N ASP A 96 6.25 6.94 16.56
CA ASP A 96 7.02 8.18 16.67
C ASP A 96 7.78 8.50 15.39
N GLU A 97 8.33 7.49 14.71
CA GLU A 97 8.94 7.64 13.38
C GLU A 97 7.93 8.20 12.36
N VAL A 98 6.73 7.61 12.29
CA VAL A 98 5.69 8.07 11.38
C VAL A 98 5.24 9.50 11.72
N VAL A 99 5.02 9.78 13.01
CA VAL A 99 4.64 11.13 13.48
C VAL A 99 5.73 12.15 13.15
N ARG A 100 7.01 11.79 13.24
CA ARG A 100 8.11 12.70 12.87
C ARG A 100 8.06 13.11 11.40
N HIS A 101 7.65 12.21 10.51
CA HIS A 101 7.61 12.46 9.07
C HIS A 101 6.27 12.98 8.54
N ARG A 102 5.16 12.79 9.28
CA ARG A 102 3.80 13.11 8.80
C ARG A 102 2.92 13.86 9.81
N GLY A 103 3.40 14.06 11.04
CA GLY A 103 2.63 14.61 12.15
C GLY A 103 1.56 13.63 12.67
N GLU A 104 0.99 13.93 13.83
CA GLU A 104 -0.04 13.09 14.46
C GLU A 104 -1.28 12.91 13.58
N ASN A 105 -1.78 14.01 13.00
CA ASN A 105 -2.90 13.96 12.07
C ASN A 105 -2.58 13.13 10.82
N GLY A 106 -1.36 13.23 10.30
CA GLY A 106 -0.93 12.42 9.16
C GLY A 106 -0.84 10.95 9.51
N ALA A 107 -0.28 10.59 10.67
CA ALA A 107 -0.22 9.21 11.15
C ALA A 107 -1.62 8.58 11.22
N GLY A 108 -2.59 9.28 11.82
CA GLY A 108 -3.99 8.83 11.86
C GLY A 108 -4.61 8.67 10.47
N GLN A 109 -4.29 9.54 9.51
CA GLN A 109 -4.75 9.41 8.13
C GLN A 109 -4.13 8.19 7.41
N LEU A 110 -2.86 7.89 7.67
CA LEU A 110 -2.21 6.69 7.13
C LEU A 110 -2.84 5.41 7.69
N VAL A 111 -3.20 5.39 8.99
CA VAL A 111 -3.97 4.25 9.56
C VAL A 111 -5.24 4.02 8.76
N MET A 112 -6.01 5.08 8.49
CA MET A 112 -7.26 4.96 7.74
C MET A 112 -7.03 4.45 6.31
N GLU A 113 -5.98 4.90 5.63
CA GLU A 113 -5.61 4.41 4.30
C GLU A 113 -5.24 2.92 4.33
N ILE A 114 -4.42 2.50 5.31
CA ILE A 114 -4.00 1.10 5.45
C ILE A 114 -5.20 0.20 5.76
N VAL A 115 -6.09 0.62 6.67
CA VAL A 115 -7.34 -0.10 6.98
C VAL A 115 -8.23 -0.21 5.74
N THR A 116 -8.34 0.87 4.96
CA THR A 116 -9.14 0.91 3.74
C THR A 116 -8.66 -0.10 2.72
N ILE A 117 -7.36 -0.12 2.40
CA ILE A 117 -6.83 -1.09 1.44
C ILE A 117 -6.93 -2.52 1.98
N ASN A 118 -6.74 -2.72 3.28
CA ASN A 118 -6.88 -4.02 3.92
C ASN A 118 -8.30 -4.58 3.81
N ALA A 119 -9.33 -3.74 3.94
CA ALA A 119 -10.71 -4.13 3.70
C ALA A 119 -10.96 -4.46 2.21
N TRP A 120 -10.41 -3.67 1.30
CA TRP A 120 -10.47 -3.96 -0.14
C TRP A 120 -9.80 -5.26 -0.54
N ASN A 121 -8.62 -5.55 0.02
CA ASN A 121 -7.91 -6.81 -0.19
C ASN A 121 -8.78 -7.99 0.25
N ARG A 122 -9.37 -7.92 1.46
CA ARG A 122 -10.27 -8.95 1.99
C ARG A 122 -11.49 -9.16 1.08
N ILE A 123 -12.14 -8.09 0.62
CA ILE A 123 -13.27 -8.18 -0.30
C ILE A 123 -12.87 -8.82 -1.63
N ALA A 124 -11.79 -8.36 -2.24
CA ALA A 124 -11.35 -8.85 -3.55
C ALA A 124 -10.94 -10.34 -3.49
N ILE A 125 -10.24 -10.75 -2.43
CA ILE A 125 -9.86 -12.14 -2.19
C ILE A 125 -11.10 -13.02 -1.94
N ALA A 126 -11.97 -12.62 -1.01
CA ALA A 126 -13.17 -13.39 -0.66
C ALA A 126 -14.12 -13.58 -1.84
N THR A 127 -14.20 -12.58 -2.73
CA THR A 127 -15.04 -12.60 -3.94
C THR A 127 -14.30 -13.10 -5.18
N ARG A 128 -13.05 -13.55 -5.05
CA ARG A 128 -12.22 -14.09 -6.14
C ARG A 128 -12.17 -13.17 -7.37
N LYS A 129 -11.99 -11.86 -7.15
CA LYS A 129 -11.89 -10.92 -8.27
C LYS A 129 -10.73 -11.29 -9.18
N ASP A 130 -11.00 -11.35 -10.48
CA ASP A 130 -10.02 -11.69 -11.50
C ASP A 130 -9.31 -10.42 -12.02
N PRO A 131 -7.96 -10.33 -11.88
CA PRO A 131 -7.18 -9.24 -12.45
C PRO A 131 -7.43 -9.00 -13.95
N ALA A 132 -7.78 -10.03 -14.72
CA ALA A 132 -8.06 -9.91 -16.15
C ALA A 132 -9.28 -9.02 -16.46
N THR A 133 -10.14 -8.74 -15.46
CA THR A 133 -11.27 -7.81 -15.60
C THR A 133 -10.86 -6.34 -15.53
N LEU A 134 -9.63 -6.03 -15.14
CA LEU A 134 -9.11 -4.67 -15.04
C LEU A 134 -8.73 -4.13 -16.41
N ARG A 135 -9.18 -2.91 -16.72
CA ARG A 135 -8.80 -2.20 -17.94
C ARG A 135 -7.45 -1.50 -17.80
N GLY A 136 -6.71 -1.43 -18.90
CA GLY A 136 -5.47 -0.67 -19.03
C GLY A 136 -4.27 -1.27 -18.27
N LEU A 137 -4.33 -2.56 -17.93
CA LEU A 137 -3.18 -3.30 -17.45
C LEU A 137 -2.19 -3.55 -18.58
N ILE A 138 -0.92 -3.62 -18.23
CA ILE A 138 0.15 -4.19 -19.06
C ILE A 138 0.61 -5.53 -18.46
N PRO A 139 1.35 -6.38 -19.21
CA PRO A 139 1.79 -7.67 -18.70
C PRO A 139 2.54 -7.61 -17.35
N SER A 140 3.38 -6.59 -17.13
CA SER A 140 4.11 -6.44 -15.87
C SER A 140 3.22 -6.07 -14.66
N ASP A 141 2.00 -5.56 -14.91
CA ASP A 141 1.02 -5.33 -13.84
C ASP A 141 0.50 -6.68 -13.28
N LEU A 142 0.45 -7.74 -14.11
CA LEU A 142 -0.03 -9.07 -13.71
C LEU A 142 1.09 -9.94 -13.13
N GLU A 143 2.27 -9.86 -13.72
CA GLU A 143 3.47 -10.62 -13.33
C GLU A 143 4.64 -9.63 -13.14
N PRO A 144 5.00 -9.29 -11.89
CA PRO A 144 6.05 -8.31 -11.65
C PRO A 144 7.40 -8.85 -12.12
N VAL A 145 8.26 -7.96 -12.60
CA VAL A 145 9.64 -8.30 -12.92
C VAL A 145 10.33 -8.73 -11.62
N LYS A 146 10.76 -9.99 -11.54
CA LYS A 146 11.51 -10.50 -10.38
C LYS A 146 12.87 -9.81 -10.33
N ARG A 147 13.06 -8.88 -9.38
CA ARG A 147 14.39 -8.45 -8.95
C ARG A 147 14.91 -9.48 -7.94
N ARG A 148 16.08 -10.04 -8.24
CA ARG A 148 16.83 -10.90 -7.33
C ARG A 148 17.62 -10.05 -6.35
#